data_AF-A0A936LDI9-F1
#
_entry.id   AF-A0A936LDI9-F1
#
_cell.length_a   1.000
_cell.length_b   1.000
_cell.length_c   1.000
_cell.angle_alpha   90.00
_cell.angle_beta   90.00
_cell.angle_gamma   90.00
#
_symmetry.space_group_name_H-M   'P 1'
#
loop_
_entity.id
_entity.type
_entity.pdbx_description
1 polymer ?
#
loop_
_entity_poly.entity_id
_entity_poly.type
_entity_poly.pdbx_seq_one_letter_code
_entity_poly.pdbx_strand_id
1 'polypeptide(L)'
;MRTIATPIARTCLVAGILLTSGLLVAPTTSNAQTGPRDLSAERFVLAPDASTPFTITLEAPVLTGNILLQLPNGVGTAYFILSESTGGQTINDGLTVNDGVSLNGGITGTGGFTLTTGFFSGDGQGLTNLNASNLASGTVPNGRLSGTYSGAITMSNLTMTGGSISNATINNTPIGGTTAASGTFTTLTANTQLRVAESGGGGDYTIFQGGAQGGNITYTLPTAAPTGNGQVLSSTTGGTMSWGPQFLSASAALNFGNTGAQTSADLTITVNGAAAGDAVFLGTPNGSVNANSTFTAWVSAANTVTVRFNNYSSGSIDPANGTFTVTVVK
;
A
#
# COMPACT_ATOMS: atom_id res chain seq x y z
N MET A 1 -55.59 76.20 19.21
CA MET A 1 -54.53 75.25 19.64
C MET A 1 -53.45 75.23 18.57
N ARG A 2 -52.23 75.60 18.97
CA ARG A 2 -51.05 75.78 18.11
C ARG A 2 -50.44 74.40 17.85
N THR A 3 -50.54 73.88 16.63
CA THR A 3 -49.83 72.66 16.25
C THR A 3 -48.41 73.04 15.86
N ILE A 4 -47.45 72.68 16.70
CA ILE A 4 -46.01 72.79 16.44
C ILE A 4 -45.67 71.72 15.41
N ALA A 5 -45.51 72.10 14.15
CA ALA A 5 -44.82 71.27 13.16
C ALA A 5 -43.31 71.51 13.34
N THR A 6 -42.64 70.48 13.82
CA THR A 6 -41.19 70.35 14.00
C THR A 6 -40.47 70.72 12.69
N PRO A 7 -39.46 71.60 12.69
CA PRO A 7 -38.64 71.81 11.51
C PRO A 7 -37.83 70.54 11.26
N ILE A 8 -37.97 69.97 10.07
CA ILE A 8 -37.05 68.96 9.56
C ILE A 8 -35.69 69.66 9.45
N ALA A 9 -34.80 69.40 10.41
CA ALA A 9 -33.42 69.85 10.34
C ALA A 9 -32.76 69.15 9.15
N ARG A 10 -32.67 69.84 8.01
CA ARG A 10 -31.71 69.49 6.97
C ARG A 10 -30.36 69.94 7.48
N THR A 11 -29.58 69.00 8.01
CA THR A 11 -28.18 69.22 8.39
C THR A 11 -27.43 69.62 7.13
N CYS A 12 -27.10 70.91 7.00
CA CYS A 12 -26.37 71.44 5.86
C CYS A 12 -24.87 71.22 6.10
N LEU A 13 -24.23 70.55 5.15
CA LEU A 13 -22.81 70.17 5.15
C LEU A 13 -21.92 71.41 5.04
N VAL A 14 -21.03 71.65 6.01
CA VAL A 14 -19.89 72.56 5.82
C VAL A 14 -18.77 71.73 5.19
N ALA A 15 -18.66 71.76 3.86
CA ALA A 15 -17.49 71.23 3.17
C ALA A 15 -16.73 72.41 2.56
N GLY A 16 -15.65 72.84 3.22
CA GLY A 16 -14.66 73.73 2.63
C GLY A 16 -13.55 72.87 2.01
N ILE A 17 -13.45 72.82 0.67
CA ILE A 17 -12.30 72.22 -0.01
C ILE A 17 -11.21 73.29 -0.08
N LEU A 18 -10.13 73.12 0.69
CA LEU A 18 -8.98 74.01 0.64
C LEU A 18 -7.94 73.41 -0.32
N LEU A 19 -7.72 74.06 -1.47
CA LEU A 19 -6.65 73.71 -2.42
C LEU A 19 -5.41 74.54 -2.10
N THR A 20 -4.27 73.88 -1.89
CA THR A 20 -2.99 74.55 -1.64
C THR A 20 -2.34 75.09 -2.93
N SER A 21 -2.80 74.68 -4.11
CA SER A 21 -2.38 75.23 -5.42
C SER A 21 -3.39 74.84 -6.52
N GLY A 22 -3.97 75.80 -7.24
CA GLY A 22 -4.87 75.57 -8.39
C GLY A 22 -6.21 76.31 -8.32
N LEU A 23 -6.63 76.91 -9.44
CA LEU A 23 -7.85 77.73 -9.55
C LEU A 23 -9.12 76.86 -9.56
N LEU A 24 -10.01 77.09 -8.59
CA LEU A 24 -11.35 76.50 -8.51
C LEU A 24 -12.26 77.10 -9.60
N VAL A 25 -12.36 76.46 -10.77
CA VAL A 25 -13.35 76.87 -11.79
C VAL A 25 -14.69 76.21 -11.47
N ALA A 26 -15.51 76.86 -10.65
CA ALA A 26 -16.91 76.49 -10.53
C ALA A 26 -17.62 76.72 -11.89
N PRO A 27 -18.50 75.82 -12.35
CA PRO A 27 -19.31 76.08 -13.53
C PRO A 27 -20.31 77.21 -13.20
N THR A 28 -19.92 78.43 -13.57
CA THR A 28 -20.76 79.62 -13.79
C THR A 28 -21.97 79.81 -12.86
N THR A 29 -21.76 80.49 -11.74
CA THR A 29 -22.32 81.82 -11.37
C THR A 29 -22.40 81.97 -9.85
N SER A 30 -22.01 83.16 -9.37
CA SER A 30 -22.15 83.65 -7.99
C SER A 30 -21.02 83.32 -7.00
N ASN A 31 -19.96 84.14 -7.09
CA ASN A 31 -19.09 84.46 -5.96
C ASN A 31 -19.86 85.32 -4.95
N ALA A 32 -19.68 85.02 -3.67
CA ALA A 32 -20.26 85.63 -2.46
C ALA A 32 -21.65 85.11 -2.03
N GLN A 33 -21.64 84.13 -1.13
CA GLN A 33 -22.80 83.84 -0.28
C GLN A 33 -22.31 83.51 1.15
N THR A 34 -22.75 84.32 2.13
CA THR A 34 -22.48 84.15 3.56
C THR A 34 -23.57 83.31 4.22
N GLY A 35 -23.69 82.05 3.80
CA GLY A 35 -24.62 81.07 4.37
C GLY A 35 -24.27 79.63 3.95
N PRO A 36 -24.83 78.60 4.62
CA PRO A 36 -24.54 77.20 4.31
C PRO A 36 -24.92 76.88 2.86
N ARG A 37 -23.96 76.42 2.04
CA ARG A 37 -24.17 76.05 0.65
C ARG A 37 -24.34 74.52 0.57
N ASP A 38 -25.42 74.06 -0.03
CA ASP A 38 -25.63 72.63 -0.28
C ASP A 38 -24.79 72.23 -1.50
N LEU A 39 -23.65 71.59 -1.25
CA LEU A 39 -22.68 71.17 -2.26
C LEU A 39 -22.93 69.74 -2.77
N SER A 40 -24.05 69.11 -2.36
CA SER A 40 -24.33 67.70 -2.65
C SER A 40 -24.51 67.36 -4.15
N ALA A 41 -24.65 68.37 -5.01
CA ALA A 41 -24.84 68.22 -6.45
C ALA A 41 -23.73 68.84 -7.32
N GLU A 42 -22.66 69.41 -6.73
CA GLU A 42 -21.62 70.09 -7.48
C GLU A 42 -20.53 69.13 -7.99
N ARG A 43 -20.36 69.05 -9.32
CA ARG A 43 -19.18 68.42 -9.95
C ARG A 43 -18.04 69.43 -10.02
N PHE A 44 -17.01 69.22 -9.22
CA PHE A 44 -15.81 70.02 -9.29
C PHE A 44 -14.81 69.43 -10.31
N VAL A 45 -14.52 70.18 -11.39
CA VAL A 45 -13.61 69.76 -12.46
C VAL A 45 -12.30 70.52 -12.30
N LEU A 46 -11.22 69.79 -12.03
CA LEU A 46 -9.88 70.36 -11.98
C LEU A 46 -9.27 70.35 -13.39
N ALA A 47 -8.93 71.52 -13.92
CA ALA A 47 -8.19 71.65 -15.17
C ALA A 47 -6.70 71.39 -14.88
N PRO A 48 -6.08 70.35 -15.46
CA PRO A 48 -4.70 70.00 -15.13
C PRO A 48 -3.71 71.02 -15.73
N ASP A 49 -2.90 71.67 -14.88
CA ASP A 49 -1.49 71.85 -15.26
C ASP A 49 -0.77 70.54 -14.92
N ALA A 50 -0.02 70.00 -15.86
CA ALA A 50 0.41 68.60 -15.83
C ALA A 50 1.64 68.34 -14.93
N SER A 51 1.97 69.21 -13.96
CA SER A 51 3.29 69.15 -13.31
C SER A 51 3.34 69.31 -11.80
N THR A 52 2.26 69.74 -11.14
CA THR A 52 2.27 69.93 -9.68
C THR A 52 1.35 68.94 -8.96
N PRO A 53 1.84 68.15 -7.99
CA PRO A 53 0.97 67.35 -7.13
C PRO A 53 0.09 68.28 -6.30
N PHE A 54 -1.22 68.04 -6.30
CA PHE A 54 -2.18 68.76 -5.49
C PHE A 54 -2.82 67.82 -4.46
N THR A 55 -3.17 68.34 -3.29
CA THR A 55 -3.86 67.60 -2.23
C THR A 55 -5.29 68.11 -2.12
N ILE A 56 -6.27 67.21 -2.08
CA ILE A 56 -7.64 67.52 -1.68
C ILE A 56 -7.81 67.08 -0.23
N THR A 57 -7.98 68.05 0.68
CA THR A 57 -8.32 67.78 2.07
C THR A 57 -9.83 67.92 2.25
N LEU A 58 -10.48 66.88 2.76
CA LEU A 58 -11.89 66.88 3.14
C LEU A 58 -11.97 66.80 4.66
N GLU A 59 -12.28 67.91 5.33
CA GLU A 59 -12.52 67.94 6.78
C GLU A 59 -14.02 67.99 7.04
N ALA A 60 -14.59 66.90 7.56
CA ALA A 60 -15.95 66.86 8.07
C ALA A 60 -16.02 65.93 9.30
N PRO A 61 -16.79 66.28 10.35
CA PRO A 61 -16.91 65.46 11.55
C PRO A 61 -17.61 64.12 11.29
N VAL A 62 -18.49 64.05 10.28
CA VAL A 62 -19.10 62.82 9.76
C VAL A 62 -19.39 63.03 8.27
N LEU A 63 -18.91 62.13 7.41
CA LEU A 63 -19.29 62.08 5.99
C LEU A 63 -20.42 61.06 5.83
N THR A 64 -21.64 61.53 5.59
CA THR A 64 -22.77 60.67 5.23
C THR A 64 -22.85 60.55 3.70
N GLY A 65 -22.31 59.48 3.14
CA GLY A 65 -22.36 59.19 1.70
C GLY A 65 -21.06 58.64 1.11
N ASN A 66 -21.09 58.35 -0.20
CA ASN A 66 -19.91 57.85 -0.92
C ASN A 66 -19.05 59.03 -1.39
N ILE A 67 -17.74 58.94 -1.20
CA ILE A 67 -16.79 59.79 -1.90
C ILE A 67 -16.41 59.09 -3.19
N LEU A 68 -16.82 59.63 -4.34
CA LEU A 68 -16.44 59.12 -5.66
C LEU A 68 -15.33 60.01 -6.23
N LEU A 69 -14.10 59.49 -6.26
CA LEU A 69 -12.96 60.12 -6.94
C LEU A 69 -12.77 59.47 -8.31
N GLN A 70 -13.28 60.10 -9.35
CA GLN A 70 -13.11 59.64 -10.73
C GLN A 70 -11.98 60.42 -11.41
N LEU A 71 -10.96 59.72 -11.87
CA LEU A 71 -9.85 60.30 -12.62
C LEU A 71 -10.11 60.22 -14.13
N PRO A 72 -9.65 61.21 -14.93
CA PRO A 72 -9.74 61.14 -16.39
C PRO A 72 -9.00 59.93 -16.95
N ASN A 73 -9.44 59.40 -18.09
CA ASN A 73 -8.75 58.30 -18.75
C ASN A 73 -7.31 58.74 -19.12
N GLY A 74 -6.29 57.95 -18.76
CA GLY A 74 -4.90 58.18 -19.15
C GLY A 74 -4.02 58.95 -18.16
N VAL A 75 -4.49 59.26 -16.94
CA VAL A 75 -3.57 59.56 -15.82
C VAL A 75 -2.83 58.27 -15.46
N GLY A 76 -1.54 58.37 -15.12
CA GLY A 76 -0.69 57.21 -14.77
C GLY A 76 -1.11 56.51 -13.47
N THR A 77 -0.18 56.29 -12.56
CA THR A 77 -0.50 55.68 -11.25
C THR A 77 -1.13 56.71 -10.32
N ALA A 78 -2.36 56.45 -9.87
CA ALA A 78 -2.98 57.19 -8.77
C ALA A 78 -2.82 56.42 -7.47
N TYR A 79 -2.39 57.11 -6.40
CA TYR A 79 -2.27 56.51 -5.08
C TYR A 79 -3.30 57.11 -4.13
N PHE A 80 -3.98 56.26 -3.37
CA PHE A 80 -4.81 56.69 -2.25
C PHE A 80 -4.07 56.39 -0.94
N ILE A 81 -3.51 57.44 -0.30
CA ILE A 81 -2.77 57.28 0.96
C ILE A 81 -3.73 57.46 2.13
N LEU A 82 -3.94 56.39 2.89
CA LEU A 82 -4.48 56.47 4.24
C LEU A 82 -3.32 56.29 5.21
N SER A 83 -2.90 57.36 5.88
CA SER A 83 -1.77 57.33 6.82
C SER A 83 -2.11 58.07 8.11
N GLU A 84 -2.15 57.35 9.21
CA GLU A 84 -2.18 57.89 10.57
C GLU A 84 -0.86 57.56 11.27
N SER A 85 -0.23 58.53 11.94
CA SER A 85 1.12 58.36 12.50
C SER A 85 1.19 57.33 13.64
N THR A 86 0.05 56.96 14.24
CA THR A 86 0.04 56.20 15.51
C THR A 86 -1.18 55.29 15.75
N GLY A 87 -2.14 55.17 14.82
CA GLY A 87 -3.45 54.53 15.11
C GLY A 87 -3.80 53.23 14.38
N GLY A 88 -3.19 52.96 13.22
CA GLY A 88 -3.66 51.92 12.31
C GLY A 88 -5.00 52.29 11.67
N GLN A 89 -5.15 52.02 10.37
CA GLN A 89 -6.41 52.30 9.67
C GLN A 89 -7.47 51.25 10.05
N THR A 90 -8.68 51.69 10.41
CA THR A 90 -9.83 50.81 10.63
C THR A 90 -10.83 50.94 9.48
N ILE A 91 -11.22 49.81 8.87
CA ILE A 91 -12.26 49.73 7.83
C ILE A 91 -13.39 48.85 8.39
N ASN A 92 -14.56 49.44 8.68
CA ASN A 92 -15.61 48.76 9.46
C ASN A 92 -16.57 47.86 8.65
N ASP A 93 -16.58 47.96 7.31
CA ASP A 93 -17.55 47.25 6.47
C ASP A 93 -16.90 46.55 5.25
N GLY A 94 -15.60 46.23 5.37
CA GLY A 94 -14.84 45.46 4.37
C GLY A 94 -14.11 46.32 3.32
N LEU A 95 -13.13 45.69 2.68
CA LEU A 95 -12.32 46.28 1.61
C LEU A 95 -12.39 45.34 0.40
N THR A 96 -12.84 45.85 -0.75
CA THR A 96 -12.75 45.13 -2.03
C THR A 96 -11.60 45.72 -2.84
N VAL A 97 -10.59 44.90 -3.14
CA VAL A 97 -9.50 45.24 -4.07
C VAL A 97 -9.63 44.31 -5.26
N ASN A 98 -9.70 44.88 -6.46
CA ASN A 98 -9.94 44.11 -7.69
C ASN A 98 -8.68 43.37 -8.19
N ASP A 99 -7.50 43.82 -7.77
CA ASP A 99 -6.20 43.23 -8.11
C ASP A 99 -5.55 42.60 -6.86
N GLY A 100 -4.30 42.97 -6.56
CA GLY A 100 -3.54 42.43 -5.42
C GLY A 100 -3.49 43.38 -4.23
N VAL A 101 -3.45 42.80 -3.03
CA VAL A 101 -3.07 43.50 -1.79
C VAL A 101 -1.68 43.04 -1.38
N SER A 102 -0.72 43.96 -1.35
CA SER A 102 0.61 43.71 -0.79
C SER A 102 0.66 44.26 0.63
N LEU A 103 0.80 43.38 1.63
CA LEU A 103 0.93 43.76 3.03
C LEU A 103 2.34 43.41 3.51
N ASN A 104 3.06 44.40 4.03
CA ASN A 104 4.40 44.20 4.58
C ASN A 104 4.37 43.63 6.03
N GLY A 105 3.18 43.58 6.63
CA GLY A 105 2.92 42.98 7.95
C GLY A 105 2.11 41.68 7.85
N GLY A 106 1.77 41.11 9.00
CA GLY A 106 0.88 39.95 9.09
C GLY A 106 -0.58 40.29 8.85
N ILE A 107 -1.39 39.27 8.52
CA ILE A 107 -2.85 39.34 8.50
C ILE A 107 -3.36 38.56 9.71
N THR A 108 -4.15 39.21 10.56
CA THR A 108 -4.87 38.54 11.65
C THR A 108 -6.34 38.47 11.29
N GLY A 109 -6.81 37.31 10.85
CA GLY A 109 -8.23 37.05 10.64
C GLY A 109 -8.86 36.47 11.92
N THR A 110 -9.84 37.15 12.49
CA THR A 110 -10.69 36.60 13.56
C THR A 110 -11.84 35.72 13.03
N GLY A 111 -12.03 35.68 11.70
CA GLY A 111 -13.00 34.84 11.00
C GLY A 111 -12.35 33.95 9.93
N GLY A 112 -13.18 33.37 9.05
CA GLY A 112 -12.69 32.53 7.94
C GLY A 112 -11.91 33.33 6.90
N PHE A 113 -10.70 32.88 6.57
CA PHE A 113 -9.93 33.36 5.43
C PHE A 113 -10.15 32.41 4.25
N THR A 114 -10.74 32.88 3.15
CA THR A 114 -11.00 32.07 1.95
C THR A 114 -10.08 32.52 0.82
N LEU A 115 -9.24 31.61 0.33
CA LEU A 115 -8.45 31.80 -0.89
C LEU A 115 -9.10 31.01 -2.02
N THR A 116 -9.91 31.66 -2.85
CA THR A 116 -10.65 31.00 -3.93
C THR A 116 -9.72 30.45 -5.02
N THR A 117 -8.62 31.15 -5.27
CA THR A 117 -7.57 30.74 -6.21
C THR A 117 -6.21 31.15 -5.63
N GLY A 118 -5.24 30.24 -5.55
CA GLY A 118 -3.88 30.55 -5.10
C GLY A 118 -3.28 29.48 -4.18
N PHE A 119 -2.13 29.78 -3.59
CA PHE A 119 -1.43 28.92 -2.63
C PHE A 119 -1.13 29.69 -1.35
N PHE A 120 -1.12 29.00 -0.21
CA PHE A 120 -0.52 29.52 1.00
C PHE A 120 0.99 29.24 0.97
N SER A 121 1.81 30.28 1.11
CA SER A 121 3.26 30.16 1.27
C SER A 121 3.65 30.69 2.63
N GLY A 122 3.90 29.80 3.59
CA GLY A 122 4.23 30.15 4.97
C GLY A 122 4.37 28.93 5.87
N ASP A 123 4.60 29.16 7.16
CA ASP A 123 4.61 28.11 8.18
C ASP A 123 3.18 27.63 8.47
N GLY A 124 2.93 26.33 8.25
CA GLY A 124 1.63 25.71 8.41
C GLY A 124 1.28 25.29 9.85
N GLN A 125 2.12 25.58 10.86
CA GLN A 125 1.87 25.19 12.26
C GLN A 125 0.50 25.62 12.80
N GLY A 126 -0.07 26.73 12.31
CA GLY A 126 -1.39 27.21 12.69
C GLY A 126 -2.58 26.53 12.02
N LEU A 127 -2.35 25.65 11.03
CA LEU A 127 -3.41 24.94 10.30
C LEU A 127 -3.88 23.70 11.08
N THR A 128 -4.50 23.91 12.23
CA THR A 128 -4.88 22.85 13.17
C THR A 128 -6.23 22.18 12.84
N ASN A 129 -7.12 22.88 12.12
CA ASN A 129 -8.46 22.39 11.75
C ASN A 129 -8.54 21.97 10.27
N LEU A 130 -7.47 21.40 9.71
CA LEU A 130 -7.51 20.87 8.35
C LEU A 130 -8.38 19.61 8.31
N ASN A 131 -9.56 19.69 7.68
CA ASN A 131 -10.33 18.50 7.33
C ASN A 131 -9.62 17.77 6.18
N ALA A 132 -9.06 16.58 6.45
CA ALA A 132 -8.29 15.82 5.47
C ALA A 132 -9.10 15.43 4.22
N SER A 133 -10.44 15.43 4.26
CA SER A 133 -11.28 15.25 3.06
C SER A 133 -11.10 16.38 2.04
N ASN A 134 -10.55 17.54 2.45
CA ASN A 134 -10.29 18.68 1.59
C ASN A 134 -8.90 18.64 0.94
N LEU A 135 -8.06 17.64 1.25
CA LEU A 135 -6.81 17.40 0.52
C LEU A 135 -7.12 16.60 -0.77
N ALA A 136 -7.89 17.22 -1.67
CA ALA A 136 -8.55 16.55 -2.78
C ALA A 136 -7.63 16.16 -3.95
N SER A 137 -6.44 16.77 -4.06
CA SER A 137 -5.49 16.53 -5.16
C SER A 137 -4.06 16.87 -4.78
N GLY A 138 -3.09 16.29 -5.52
CA GLY A 138 -1.66 16.52 -5.30
C GLY A 138 -0.98 15.43 -4.48
N THR A 139 0.30 15.62 -4.17
CA THR A 139 1.10 14.67 -3.38
C THR A 139 1.52 15.30 -2.06
N VAL A 140 1.49 14.54 -0.97
CA VAL A 140 2.15 14.92 0.29
C VAL A 140 3.62 14.53 0.20
N PRO A 141 4.57 15.48 0.26
CA PRO A 141 5.99 15.15 0.14
C PRO A 141 6.46 14.19 1.24
N ASN A 142 7.40 13.30 0.93
CA ASN A 142 7.84 12.21 1.79
C ASN A 142 8.24 12.65 3.20
N GLY A 143 8.90 13.81 3.34
CA GLY A 143 9.32 14.35 4.64
C GLY A 143 8.18 14.79 5.57
N ARG A 144 6.92 14.76 5.11
CA ARG A 144 5.71 14.95 5.94
C ARG A 144 5.12 13.63 6.43
N LEU A 145 5.50 12.52 5.80
CA LEU A 145 5.08 11.17 6.15
C LEU A 145 6.22 10.35 6.81
N SER A 146 7.38 10.98 7.03
CA SER A 146 8.51 10.36 7.71
C SER A 146 8.37 10.48 9.22
N GLY A 147 8.45 9.37 9.95
CA GLY A 147 8.49 9.36 11.40
C GLY A 147 7.87 8.12 12.02
N THR A 148 7.93 8.05 13.34
CA THR A 148 7.25 7.01 14.13
C THR A 148 5.88 7.54 14.53
N TYR A 149 4.84 6.80 14.19
CA TYR A 149 3.47 7.08 14.61
C TYR A 149 3.15 6.20 15.81
N SER A 150 2.73 6.82 16.92
CA SER A 150 2.42 6.10 18.17
C SER A 150 1.10 5.33 18.13
N GLY A 151 0.23 5.65 17.16
CA GLY A 151 -1.02 4.94 16.88
C GLY A 151 -0.95 4.15 15.57
N ALA A 152 -1.96 3.29 15.36
CA ALA A 152 -2.11 2.57 14.10
C ALA A 152 -2.41 3.54 12.95
N ILE A 153 -1.72 3.36 11.82
CA ILE A 153 -2.06 4.02 10.56
C ILE A 153 -2.71 2.99 9.65
N THR A 154 -3.93 3.27 9.19
CA THR A 154 -4.61 2.44 8.20
C THR A 154 -4.34 3.02 6.80
N MET A 155 -3.67 2.26 5.93
CA MET A 155 -3.42 2.64 4.54
C MET A 155 -4.07 1.61 3.60
N SER A 156 -5.30 1.85 3.15
CA SER A 156 -6.08 0.86 2.39
C SER A 156 -5.55 0.55 0.99
N ASN A 157 -4.78 1.47 0.39
CA ASN A 157 -4.26 1.36 -0.99
C ASN A 157 -2.73 1.56 -1.03
N LEU A 158 -2.02 1.15 0.03
CA LEU A 158 -0.57 1.29 0.08
C LEU A 158 0.11 0.39 -0.95
N THR A 159 0.94 0.99 -1.82
CA THR A 159 1.90 0.24 -2.66
C THR A 159 3.29 0.38 -2.06
N MET A 160 3.89 -0.73 -1.62
CA MET A 160 5.29 -0.76 -1.14
C MET A 160 6.20 -1.22 -2.29
N THR A 161 7.10 -0.36 -2.75
CA THR A 161 8.11 -0.71 -3.77
C THR A 161 9.48 -0.77 -3.11
N GLY A 162 10.07 -1.97 -3.02
CA GLY A 162 11.43 -2.16 -2.49
C GLY A 162 11.64 -1.92 -0.98
N GLY A 163 10.57 -1.72 -0.22
CA GLY A 163 10.63 -1.54 1.24
C GLY A 163 10.50 -2.85 2.00
N SER A 164 11.24 -3.01 3.10
CA SER A 164 11.06 -4.12 4.03
C SER A 164 9.79 -3.94 4.86
N ILE A 165 9.02 -5.01 5.04
CA ILE A 165 7.97 -5.09 6.05
C ILE A 165 8.61 -5.69 7.31
N SER A 166 8.79 -4.89 8.36
CA SER A 166 9.39 -5.35 9.63
C SER A 166 8.34 -5.37 10.73
N ASN A 167 8.35 -6.44 11.55
CA ASN A 167 7.52 -6.58 12.75
C ASN A 167 6.00 -6.46 12.51
N ALA A 168 5.53 -6.63 11.28
CA ALA A 168 4.11 -6.61 10.95
C ALA A 168 3.55 -8.04 10.92
N THR A 169 2.35 -8.22 11.49
CA THR A 169 1.53 -9.40 11.24
C THR A 169 0.80 -9.20 9.92
N ILE A 170 1.13 -10.01 8.92
CA ILE A 170 0.37 -10.04 7.67
C ILE A 170 -0.78 -11.03 7.86
N ASN A 171 -1.93 -10.51 8.30
CA ASN A 171 -3.10 -11.32 8.64
C ASN A 171 -3.97 -11.58 7.41
N ASN A 172 -4.19 -12.86 7.08
CA ASN A 172 -5.25 -13.35 6.20
C ASN A 172 -5.33 -12.77 4.77
N THR A 173 -4.29 -12.08 4.30
CA THR A 173 -4.15 -11.63 2.91
C THR A 173 -2.98 -12.40 2.30
N PRO A 174 -3.15 -13.07 1.15
CA PRO A 174 -2.02 -13.71 0.49
C PRO A 174 -0.90 -12.69 0.26
N ILE A 175 0.27 -12.94 0.84
CA ILE A 175 1.49 -12.20 0.52
C ILE A 175 1.82 -12.58 -0.93
N GLY A 176 1.59 -11.66 -1.87
CA GLY A 176 1.71 -11.91 -3.32
C GLY A 176 0.39 -12.21 -4.06
N GLY A 177 -0.77 -11.89 -3.47
CA GLY A 177 -2.10 -12.27 -3.98
C GLY A 177 -2.67 -11.52 -5.19
N THR A 178 -2.12 -10.36 -5.59
CA THR A 178 -2.64 -9.62 -6.77
C THR A 178 -1.53 -8.90 -7.54
N THR A 179 -0.73 -9.68 -8.25
CA THR A 179 -0.20 -9.26 -9.55
C THR A 179 -0.63 -10.30 -10.57
N ALA A 180 -0.98 -9.88 -11.78
CA ALA A 180 -1.17 -10.80 -12.91
C ALA A 180 0.11 -11.61 -13.25
N ALA A 181 1.20 -11.37 -12.52
CA ALA A 181 2.38 -12.20 -12.42
C ALA A 181 2.52 -12.75 -11.00
N SER A 182 2.76 -14.06 -10.87
CA SER A 182 3.03 -14.74 -9.60
C SER A 182 4.06 -13.98 -8.76
N GLY A 183 3.68 -13.53 -7.57
CA GLY A 183 4.64 -13.03 -6.58
C GLY A 183 5.51 -14.20 -6.11
N THR A 184 6.69 -14.36 -6.69
CA THR A 184 7.66 -15.37 -6.25
C THR A 184 8.39 -14.85 -5.02
N PHE A 185 8.34 -15.58 -3.90
CA PHE A 185 9.33 -15.38 -2.84
C PHE A 185 10.70 -15.78 -3.40
N THR A 186 11.54 -14.80 -3.73
CA THR A 186 12.92 -15.10 -4.18
C THR A 186 13.74 -15.72 -3.05
N THR A 187 13.43 -15.37 -1.80
CA THR A 187 13.97 -15.98 -0.59
C THR A 187 12.90 -16.03 0.51
N LEU A 188 12.86 -17.14 1.25
CA LEU A 188 12.06 -17.28 2.47
C LEU A 188 12.99 -17.72 3.60
N THR A 189 13.30 -16.81 4.52
CA THR A 189 14.13 -17.11 5.70
C THR A 189 13.23 -17.37 6.89
N ALA A 190 13.24 -18.60 7.41
CA ALA A 190 12.59 -18.96 8.66
C ALA A 190 13.64 -19.15 9.76
N ASN A 191 13.45 -18.52 10.92
CA ASN A 191 14.40 -18.63 12.04
C ASN A 191 14.34 -19.97 12.77
N THR A 192 13.23 -20.69 12.69
CA THR A 192 13.04 -21.99 13.37
C THR A 192 12.40 -23.03 12.46
N GLN A 193 11.27 -22.69 11.86
CA GLN A 193 10.47 -23.63 11.07
C GLN A 193 9.69 -22.93 9.97
N LEU A 194 9.49 -23.66 8.87
CA LEU A 194 8.41 -23.38 7.90
C LEU A 194 7.20 -24.24 8.26
N ARG A 195 6.04 -23.62 8.43
CA ARG A 195 4.77 -24.30 8.71
C ARG A 195 3.85 -24.16 7.50
N VAL A 196 3.33 -25.28 7.02
CA VAL A 196 2.30 -25.34 5.98
C VAL A 196 1.02 -25.81 6.67
N ALA A 197 0.02 -24.94 6.77
CA ALA A 197 -1.26 -25.28 7.36
C ALA A 197 -1.94 -26.39 6.55
N GLU A 198 -2.70 -27.24 7.23
CA GLU A 198 -3.56 -28.21 6.56
C GLU A 198 -4.63 -27.54 5.70
N SER A 199 -5.08 -28.23 4.66
CA SER A 199 -6.24 -27.79 3.89
C SER A 199 -7.52 -27.97 4.72
N GLY A 200 -8.43 -26.99 4.68
CA GLY A 200 -9.75 -27.11 5.32
C GLY A 200 -9.95 -26.27 6.59
N GLY A 201 -8.96 -25.46 6.97
CA GLY A 201 -9.10 -24.48 8.07
C GLY A 201 -9.02 -25.10 9.46
N GLY A 202 -8.53 -26.34 9.58
CA GLY A 202 -8.16 -26.92 10.86
C GLY A 202 -6.91 -26.28 11.47
N GLY A 203 -6.54 -26.73 12.68
CA GLY A 203 -5.47 -26.15 13.48
C GLY A 203 -4.08 -26.77 13.28
N ASP A 204 -3.96 -27.75 12.39
CA ASP A 204 -2.74 -28.56 12.23
C ASP A 204 -1.83 -28.06 11.09
N TYR A 205 -0.56 -28.46 11.16
CA TYR A 205 0.49 -28.00 10.26
C TYR A 205 1.45 -29.14 9.88
N THR A 206 1.87 -29.17 8.61
CA THR A 206 3.10 -29.85 8.19
C THR A 206 4.28 -28.90 8.42
N ILE A 207 5.33 -29.37 9.09
CA ILE A 207 6.42 -28.53 9.57
C ILE A 207 7.76 -29.01 8.99
N PHE A 208 8.51 -28.08 8.40
CA PHE A 208 9.95 -28.25 8.15
C PHE A 208 10.69 -27.49 9.25
N GLN A 209 11.21 -28.21 10.23
CA GLN A 209 11.83 -27.66 11.45
C GLN A 209 13.34 -27.86 11.44
N GLY A 210 14.09 -26.79 11.72
CA GLY A 210 15.52 -26.88 12.01
C GLY A 210 15.75 -27.35 13.45
N GLY A 211 16.64 -28.33 13.64
CA GLY A 211 17.20 -28.64 14.96
C GLY A 211 18.35 -27.69 15.33
N ALA A 212 18.83 -27.76 16.58
CA ALA A 212 20.07 -27.07 16.97
C ALA A 212 21.27 -27.65 16.21
N GLN A 213 22.11 -26.80 15.62
CA GLN A 213 23.23 -27.21 14.74
C GLN A 213 24.51 -26.46 15.12
N GLY A 214 25.67 -27.10 14.90
CA GLY A 214 26.99 -26.48 15.09
C GLY A 214 27.46 -25.62 13.90
N GLY A 215 26.65 -25.52 12.84
CA GLY A 215 26.93 -24.78 11.62
C GLY A 215 25.79 -24.98 10.62
N ASN A 216 25.88 -24.32 9.46
CA ASN A 216 24.86 -24.42 8.43
C ASN A 216 24.85 -25.82 7.81
N ILE A 217 23.69 -26.48 7.79
CA ILE A 217 23.45 -27.67 6.99
C ILE A 217 22.68 -27.25 5.73
N THR A 218 23.21 -27.58 4.55
CA THR A 218 22.59 -27.27 3.26
C THR A 218 22.18 -28.55 2.56
N TYR A 219 20.88 -28.71 2.26
CA TYR A 219 20.38 -29.80 1.44
C TYR A 219 20.05 -29.31 0.03
N THR A 220 20.77 -29.78 -0.98
CA THR A 220 20.56 -29.40 -2.39
C THR A 220 19.65 -30.41 -3.06
N LEU A 221 18.47 -29.96 -3.51
CA LEU A 221 17.48 -30.81 -4.20
C LEU A 221 17.95 -31.25 -5.60
N PRO A 222 17.49 -32.42 -6.09
CA PRO A 222 17.64 -32.79 -7.49
C PRO A 222 16.91 -31.80 -8.39
N THR A 223 17.45 -31.54 -9.58
CA THR A 223 16.81 -30.69 -10.60
C THR A 223 15.83 -31.44 -11.49
N ALA A 224 15.80 -32.78 -11.40
CA ALA A 224 14.87 -33.64 -12.11
C ALA A 224 13.84 -34.26 -11.15
N ALA A 225 12.62 -34.47 -11.64
CA ALA A 225 11.59 -35.25 -10.97
C ALA A 225 12.00 -36.74 -10.87
N PRO A 226 11.42 -37.52 -9.93
CA PRO A 226 11.61 -38.96 -9.93
C PRO A 226 11.06 -39.55 -11.24
N THR A 227 11.76 -40.55 -11.78
CA THR A 227 11.37 -41.26 -13.01
C THR A 227 10.34 -42.36 -12.75
N GLY A 228 10.11 -42.73 -11.49
CA GLY A 228 9.12 -43.71 -11.08
C GLY A 228 8.56 -43.45 -9.68
N ASN A 229 7.31 -43.86 -9.47
CA ASN A 229 6.67 -43.78 -8.15
C ASN A 229 7.38 -44.69 -7.15
N GLY A 230 7.63 -44.20 -5.94
CA GLY A 230 8.30 -44.98 -4.89
C GLY A 230 9.82 -44.91 -4.91
N GLN A 231 10.42 -44.03 -5.73
CA GLN A 231 11.83 -43.66 -5.56
C GLN A 231 12.03 -42.86 -4.27
N VAL A 232 13.13 -43.15 -3.58
CA VAL A 232 13.48 -42.51 -2.31
C VAL A 232 14.39 -41.31 -2.58
N LEU A 233 14.08 -40.15 -2.02
CA LEU A 233 15.01 -39.02 -1.98
C LEU A 233 16.03 -39.26 -0.86
N SER A 234 17.31 -39.40 -1.21
CA SER A 234 18.39 -39.61 -0.25
C SER A 234 19.44 -38.51 -0.35
N SER A 235 20.14 -38.25 0.76
CA SER A 235 21.20 -37.24 0.84
C SER A 235 22.57 -37.88 1.04
N THR A 236 23.61 -37.28 0.46
CA THR A 236 25.00 -37.53 0.88
C THR A 236 25.28 -36.85 2.22
N THR A 237 26.43 -37.16 2.82
CA THR A 237 26.91 -36.47 4.04
C THR A 237 27.20 -34.98 3.80
N GLY A 238 27.43 -34.58 2.55
CA GLY A 238 27.57 -33.18 2.14
C GLY A 238 26.24 -32.50 1.79
N GLY A 239 25.10 -33.16 1.96
CA GLY A 239 23.78 -32.56 1.73
C GLY A 239 23.28 -32.55 0.29
N THR A 240 24.01 -33.14 -0.67
CA THR A 240 23.48 -33.28 -2.04
C THR A 240 22.44 -34.38 -2.06
N MET A 241 21.22 -34.07 -2.51
CA MET A 241 20.12 -35.02 -2.59
C MET A 241 19.92 -35.55 -4.02
N SER A 242 19.55 -36.82 -4.13
CA SER A 242 19.29 -37.53 -5.40
C SER A 242 18.14 -38.53 -5.24
N TRP A 243 17.38 -38.76 -6.32
CA TRP A 243 16.44 -39.88 -6.38
C TRP A 243 17.21 -41.19 -6.45
N GLY A 244 17.04 -42.03 -5.43
CA GLY A 244 17.65 -43.34 -5.30
C GLY A 244 16.79 -44.45 -5.93
N PRO A 245 17.00 -45.70 -5.50
CA PRO A 245 16.29 -46.84 -6.06
C PRO A 245 14.78 -46.76 -5.81
N GLN A 246 14.03 -47.39 -6.70
CA GLN A 246 12.60 -47.63 -6.59
C GLN A 246 12.37 -48.98 -5.91
N PHE A 247 11.45 -49.02 -4.95
CA PHE A 247 11.05 -50.26 -4.29
C PHE A 247 9.63 -50.65 -4.72
N LEU A 248 9.47 -51.85 -5.26
CA LEU A 248 8.20 -52.38 -5.73
C LEU A 248 7.84 -53.63 -4.94
N SER A 249 6.73 -53.60 -4.20
CA SER A 249 6.30 -54.75 -3.37
C SER A 249 5.01 -55.37 -3.89
N ALA A 250 4.94 -56.71 -3.84
CA ALA A 250 3.72 -57.46 -4.05
C ALA A 250 3.69 -58.73 -3.19
N SER A 251 2.53 -59.37 -3.11
CA SER A 251 2.37 -60.66 -2.43
C SER A 251 1.42 -61.57 -3.17
N ALA A 252 1.58 -62.88 -2.99
CA ALA A 252 0.65 -63.87 -3.52
C ALA A 252 0.61 -65.10 -2.62
N ALA A 253 -0.55 -65.74 -2.55
CA ALA A 253 -0.67 -67.09 -2.00
C ALA A 253 -0.12 -68.08 -3.03
N LEU A 254 0.95 -68.79 -2.69
CA LEU A 254 1.61 -69.75 -3.57
C LEU A 254 1.43 -71.17 -3.01
N ASN A 255 0.92 -72.06 -3.87
CA ASN A 255 0.79 -73.48 -3.57
C ASN A 255 1.59 -74.29 -4.59
N PHE A 256 2.80 -74.69 -4.20
CA PHE A 256 3.75 -75.40 -5.06
C PHE A 256 3.34 -76.85 -5.35
N GLY A 257 2.48 -77.43 -4.49
CA GLY A 257 2.14 -78.85 -4.51
C GLY A 257 3.35 -79.75 -4.21
N ASN A 258 3.11 -81.06 -4.32
CA ASN A 258 4.13 -82.06 -4.05
C ASN A 258 5.29 -82.00 -5.07
N THR A 259 6.46 -81.62 -4.60
CA THR A 259 7.70 -81.54 -5.37
C THR A 259 8.55 -82.78 -5.10
N GLY A 260 8.91 -83.51 -6.14
CA GLY A 260 9.69 -84.76 -6.05
C GLY A 260 11.08 -84.58 -5.43
N ALA A 261 11.66 -85.67 -4.95
CA ALA A 261 13.03 -85.67 -4.39
C ALA A 261 14.04 -85.14 -5.42
N GLN A 262 14.95 -84.25 -4.98
CA GLN A 262 15.97 -83.63 -5.84
C GLN A 262 15.40 -82.87 -7.06
N THR A 263 14.18 -82.34 -6.95
CA THR A 263 13.56 -81.51 -7.99
C THR A 263 13.12 -80.14 -7.46
N SER A 264 12.68 -79.26 -8.35
CA SER A 264 12.24 -77.91 -8.04
C SER A 264 10.87 -77.62 -8.65
N ALA A 265 10.12 -76.71 -8.03
CA ALA A 265 8.86 -76.19 -8.54
C ALA A 265 8.90 -74.66 -8.54
N ASP A 266 8.40 -74.05 -9.63
CA ASP A 266 8.39 -72.61 -9.83
C ASP A 266 6.95 -72.10 -9.86
N LEU A 267 6.69 -71.02 -9.11
CA LEU A 267 5.47 -70.23 -9.20
C LEU A 267 5.84 -68.75 -9.30
N THR A 268 4.91 -67.93 -9.76
CA THR A 268 5.21 -66.52 -10.04
C THR A 268 4.35 -65.58 -9.21
N ILE A 269 4.93 -64.46 -8.79
CA ILE A 269 4.24 -63.28 -8.27
C ILE A 269 4.33 -62.16 -9.30
N THR A 270 3.21 -61.52 -9.60
CA THR A 270 3.18 -60.34 -10.47
C THR A 270 3.62 -59.10 -9.69
N VAL A 271 4.68 -58.42 -10.16
CA VAL A 271 5.18 -57.16 -9.58
C VAL A 271 5.29 -56.13 -10.70
N ASN A 272 4.26 -55.30 -10.88
CA ASN A 272 4.23 -54.30 -11.95
C ASN A 272 5.43 -53.33 -11.85
N GLY A 273 6.15 -53.17 -12.96
CA GLY A 273 7.36 -52.32 -13.04
C GLY A 273 8.68 -53.07 -12.85
N ALA A 274 8.64 -54.32 -12.38
CA ALA A 274 9.82 -55.16 -12.27
C ALA A 274 10.35 -55.54 -13.67
N ALA A 275 11.66 -55.49 -13.86
CA ALA A 275 12.35 -55.92 -15.08
C ALA A 275 13.25 -57.12 -14.77
N ALA A 276 13.45 -57.99 -15.77
CA ALA A 276 14.28 -59.18 -15.61
C ALA A 276 15.68 -58.81 -15.06
N GLY A 277 16.10 -59.50 -14.00
CA GLY A 277 17.38 -59.25 -13.34
C GLY A 277 17.39 -58.15 -12.27
N ASP A 278 16.29 -57.40 -12.08
CA ASP A 278 16.16 -56.51 -10.90
C ASP A 278 16.35 -57.35 -9.61
N ALA A 279 16.95 -56.75 -8.57
CA ALA A 279 17.18 -57.46 -7.32
C ALA A 279 15.86 -57.70 -6.58
N VAL A 280 15.72 -58.82 -5.88
CA VAL A 280 14.50 -59.16 -5.14
C VAL A 280 14.80 -59.69 -3.75
N PHE A 281 14.03 -59.22 -2.78
CA PHE A 281 13.93 -59.79 -1.44
C PHE A 281 12.68 -60.65 -1.35
N LEU A 282 12.82 -61.89 -0.88
CA LEU A 282 11.72 -62.83 -0.68
C LEU A 282 11.37 -62.91 0.81
N GLY A 283 10.11 -62.68 1.14
CA GLY A 283 9.51 -63.02 2.42
C GLY A 283 8.81 -64.37 2.34
N THR A 284 9.35 -65.35 3.05
CA THR A 284 8.82 -66.72 3.13
C THR A 284 7.92 -66.89 4.36
N PRO A 285 6.68 -67.36 4.22
CA PRO A 285 5.82 -67.64 5.36
C PRO A 285 6.34 -68.85 6.15
N ASN A 286 6.46 -68.71 7.48
CA ASN A 286 7.07 -69.73 8.34
C ASN A 286 6.40 -71.11 8.21
N GLY A 287 5.08 -71.16 7.99
CA GLY A 287 4.34 -72.42 7.82
C GLY A 287 4.72 -73.22 6.57
N SER A 288 5.31 -72.57 5.55
CA SER A 288 5.76 -73.21 4.31
C SER A 288 7.22 -73.68 4.38
N VAL A 289 7.93 -73.41 5.49
CA VAL A 289 9.34 -73.79 5.63
C VAL A 289 9.45 -75.26 6.05
N ASN A 290 10.00 -76.10 5.16
CA ASN A 290 10.27 -77.50 5.42
C ASN A 290 11.77 -77.77 5.59
N ALA A 291 12.14 -78.80 6.36
CA ALA A 291 13.54 -79.22 6.48
C ALA A 291 14.13 -79.66 5.14
N ASN A 292 15.44 -79.47 4.95
CA ASN A 292 16.18 -79.86 3.73
C ASN A 292 15.61 -79.26 2.42
N SER A 293 15.06 -78.05 2.51
CA SER A 293 14.48 -77.33 1.38
C SER A 293 14.83 -75.83 1.45
N THR A 294 14.66 -75.11 0.35
CA THR A 294 14.82 -73.65 0.35
C THR A 294 13.90 -72.99 -0.66
N PHE A 295 13.55 -71.73 -0.40
CA PHE A 295 12.92 -70.86 -1.37
C PHE A 295 13.91 -69.82 -1.87
N THR A 296 13.94 -69.62 -3.18
CA THR A 296 14.67 -68.52 -3.81
C THR A 296 13.75 -67.74 -4.73
N ALA A 297 14.08 -66.48 -5.01
CA ALA A 297 13.34 -65.69 -5.97
C ALA A 297 14.28 -64.90 -6.87
N TRP A 298 13.84 -64.63 -8.09
CA TRP A 298 14.47 -63.70 -9.02
C TRP A 298 13.40 -63.06 -9.90
N VAL A 299 13.66 -61.85 -10.39
CA VAL A 299 12.80 -61.25 -11.39
C VAL A 299 13.10 -61.92 -12.73
N SER A 300 12.19 -62.78 -13.17
CA SER A 300 12.41 -63.69 -14.31
C SER A 300 12.02 -63.06 -15.65
N ALA A 301 11.12 -62.08 -15.63
CA ALA A 301 10.67 -61.35 -16.81
C ALA A 301 10.06 -60.01 -16.38
N ALA A 302 9.63 -59.20 -17.37
CA ALA A 302 8.84 -58.01 -17.10
C ALA A 302 7.61 -58.36 -16.24
N ASN A 303 7.38 -57.55 -15.21
CA ASN A 303 6.31 -57.68 -14.23
C ASN A 303 6.23 -59.01 -13.47
N THR A 304 7.28 -59.84 -13.53
CA THR A 304 7.20 -61.25 -13.07
C THR A 304 8.38 -61.60 -12.18
N VAL A 305 8.07 -61.94 -10.93
CA VAL A 305 9.01 -62.56 -10.00
C VAL A 305 8.73 -64.05 -9.94
N THR A 306 9.71 -64.88 -10.25
CA THR A 306 9.62 -66.32 -10.00
C THR A 306 10.08 -66.60 -8.58
N VAL A 307 9.29 -67.36 -7.84
CA VAL A 307 9.67 -68.00 -6.58
C VAL A 307 9.85 -69.48 -6.88
N ARG A 308 11.02 -70.01 -6.56
CA ARG A 308 11.35 -71.42 -6.68
C ARG A 308 11.39 -72.07 -5.33
N PHE A 309 10.68 -73.18 -5.19
CA PHE A 309 10.91 -74.14 -4.14
C PHE A 309 11.91 -75.21 -4.63
N ASN A 310 12.99 -75.43 -3.88
CA ASN A 310 13.93 -76.52 -4.13
C ASN A 310 13.81 -77.58 -3.04
N ASN A 311 13.61 -78.84 -3.44
CA ASN A 311 13.61 -79.98 -2.54
C ASN A 311 14.94 -80.74 -2.66
N TYR A 312 15.80 -80.60 -1.64
CA TYR A 312 17.10 -81.31 -1.58
C TYR A 312 17.03 -82.61 -0.79
N SER A 313 15.85 -82.98 -0.30
CA SER A 313 15.67 -84.21 0.46
C SER A 313 15.61 -85.45 -0.45
N SER A 314 15.64 -86.62 0.18
CA SER A 314 15.49 -87.92 -0.49
C SER A 314 14.03 -88.33 -0.74
N GLY A 315 13.05 -87.55 -0.27
CA GLY A 315 11.62 -87.80 -0.45
C GLY A 315 10.92 -86.64 -1.15
N SER A 316 9.65 -86.80 -1.53
CA SER A 316 8.85 -85.68 -2.02
C SER A 316 8.38 -84.80 -0.86
N ILE A 317 8.31 -83.48 -1.09
CA ILE A 317 7.82 -82.51 -0.11
C ILE A 317 6.70 -81.70 -0.76
N ASP A 318 5.60 -81.55 -0.04
CA ASP A 318 4.50 -80.64 -0.38
C ASP A 318 4.49 -79.48 0.63
N PRO A 319 5.10 -78.33 0.32
CA PRO A 319 5.10 -77.19 1.22
C PRO A 319 3.68 -76.68 1.45
N ALA A 320 3.36 -76.29 2.69
CA ALA A 320 2.06 -75.70 2.97
C ALA A 320 1.83 -74.45 2.10
N ASN A 321 0.62 -74.30 1.55
CA ASN A 321 0.20 -73.06 0.91
C ASN A 321 0.39 -71.88 1.89
N GLY A 322 0.98 -70.79 1.41
CA GLY A 322 1.23 -69.60 2.22
C GLY A 322 1.33 -68.35 1.36
N THR A 323 1.17 -67.19 2.01
CA THR A 323 1.36 -65.89 1.37
C THR A 323 2.85 -65.53 1.37
N PHE A 324 3.45 -65.53 0.19
CA PHE A 324 4.81 -65.05 -0.03
C PHE A 324 4.77 -63.57 -0.37
N THR A 325 5.75 -62.82 0.12
CA THR A 325 5.92 -61.40 -0.21
C THR A 325 7.22 -61.22 -0.98
N VAL A 326 7.24 -60.31 -1.94
CA VAL A 326 8.45 -59.95 -2.68
C VAL A 326 8.59 -58.44 -2.73
N THR A 327 9.82 -57.96 -2.54
CA THR A 327 10.17 -56.55 -2.77
C THR A 327 11.30 -56.52 -3.78
N VAL A 328 11.02 -55.92 -4.94
CA VAL A 328 11.98 -55.68 -6.01
C VAL A 328 12.63 -54.33 -5.81
N VAL A 329 13.96 -54.28 -5.97
CA VAL A 329 14.77 -53.05 -5.94
C VAL A 329 15.24 -52.74 -7.35
N LYS A 330 14.96 -51.52 -7.82
CA LYS A 330 15.23 -51.05 -9.17
C LYS A 330 16.02 -49.75 -9.17
#